data_AF-A0A2V9KC92-F1
#
_entry.id   AF-A0A2V9KC92-F1
#
_cell.length_a   1.000
_cell.length_b   1.000
_cell.length_c   1.000
_cell.angle_alpha   90.00
_cell.angle_beta   90.00
_cell.angle_gamma   90.00
#
_symmetry.space_group_name_H-M   'P 1'
#
loop_
_entity.id
_entity.type
_entity.pdbx_description
1 polymer ?
#
loop_
_entity_poly.entity_id
_entity_poly.type
_entity_poly.pdbx_seq_one_letter_code
_entity_poly.pdbx_strand_id
1 'polypeptide(L)'
;MFSNRRRFLKQVGMASLASGLLEAPGVFAEELTLTPEQTEGPYYPTSLPLDTDNDLLVINNNITPAVGQVTYLSGRILSPGGEPVRNAFVEIWHADNSGAYIHPASTGYASRDLNFQGFGRFLTGSTGEYVFRTIKPGLYTGRTRHIHFKVKVSGRPDLTSQLYFLGEAQNASDSVLGGIRDAQARNSVVVPFVAIEGSTIGALAGRFDIVLSTTSSSVPAVTLTNTSDPGRNPAFRAADSWRLDVRNASAGAPVYLRLWKDNVDFGVSGPYGSVTDNGGLWTLTGSFGAGDVGSWQLQIVIGSAGSRETSGPIALRVSSA
;
A
#
# COMPACT_ATOMS: atom_id res chain seq x y z
N MET A 1 21.32 -37.43 31.48
CA MET A 1 21.50 -35.98 31.21
C MET A 1 22.05 -35.83 29.79
N PHE A 2 21.44 -34.96 28.99
CA PHE A 2 21.83 -34.53 27.63
C PHE A 2 21.64 -35.50 26.46
N SER A 3 20.40 -35.70 26.03
CA SER A 3 20.12 -36.09 24.65
C SER A 3 18.75 -35.56 24.24
N ASN A 4 18.69 -34.36 23.66
CA ASN A 4 17.58 -33.88 22.80
C ASN A 4 17.82 -32.46 22.25
N ARG A 5 18.78 -32.29 21.33
CA ARG A 5 18.91 -31.06 20.51
C ARG A 5 19.23 -31.28 19.03
N ARG A 6 19.28 -32.53 18.54
CA ARG A 6 19.62 -32.84 17.12
C ARG A 6 18.53 -33.59 16.33
N ARG A 7 17.33 -33.75 16.88
CA ARG A 7 16.21 -34.45 16.21
C ARG A 7 15.07 -33.55 15.71
N PHE A 8 15.11 -32.24 15.97
CA PHE A 8 14.05 -31.31 15.55
C PHE A 8 14.29 -30.66 14.17
N LEU A 9 15.50 -30.77 13.60
CA LEU A 9 15.84 -30.20 12.28
C LEU A 9 15.91 -31.24 11.14
N LYS A 10 15.19 -32.37 11.26
CA LYS A 10 15.13 -33.41 10.22
C LYS A 10 13.70 -33.75 9.74
N GLN A 11 12.70 -32.91 10.04
CA GLN A 11 11.29 -33.16 9.64
C GLN A 11 10.66 -32.08 8.75
N VAL A 12 11.43 -31.18 8.13
CA VAL A 12 10.90 -30.22 7.12
C VAL A 12 11.51 -30.42 5.73
N GLY A 13 12.44 -31.37 5.55
CA GLY A 13 13.03 -31.66 4.25
C GLY A 13 12.93 -33.14 3.91
N MET A 14 11.86 -33.55 3.23
CA MET A 14 11.80 -34.66 2.26
C MET A 14 10.36 -34.99 1.89
N ALA A 15 9.88 -34.41 0.79
CA ALA A 15 8.89 -35.03 -0.09
C ALA A 15 9.20 -34.57 -1.51
N SER A 16 10.10 -35.29 -2.16
CA SER A 16 10.56 -35.05 -3.52
C SER A 16 9.96 -36.10 -4.46
N LEU A 17 9.43 -35.60 -5.58
CA LEU A 17 9.33 -36.19 -6.93
C LEU A 17 8.11 -37.05 -7.31
N ALA A 18 7.31 -36.50 -8.23
CA ALA A 18 6.78 -37.24 -9.37
C ALA A 18 7.27 -36.56 -10.67
N SER A 19 7.72 -37.38 -11.61
CA SER A 19 8.54 -37.04 -12.77
C SER A 19 7.82 -36.31 -13.91
N GLY A 20 8.51 -35.33 -14.50
CA GLY A 20 8.82 -35.24 -15.94
C GLY A 20 7.69 -35.06 -16.96
N LEU A 21 7.50 -33.81 -17.41
CA LEU A 21 7.32 -33.47 -18.83
C LEU A 21 8.23 -32.27 -19.13
N LEU A 22 9.07 -32.40 -20.18
CA LEU A 22 9.75 -31.27 -20.80
C LEU A 22 8.70 -30.42 -21.53
N GLU A 23 8.57 -29.15 -21.18
CA GLU A 23 8.01 -28.12 -22.07
C GLU A 23 8.85 -26.84 -22.02
N ALA A 24 8.88 -26.16 -23.17
CA ALA A 24 9.82 -25.13 -23.62
C ALA A 24 9.82 -23.81 -22.80
N PRO A 25 10.85 -22.95 -22.93
CA PRO A 25 10.83 -21.61 -22.36
C PRO A 25 9.86 -20.73 -23.14
N GLY A 26 8.67 -20.56 -22.58
CA GLY A 26 7.64 -19.69 -23.13
C GLY A 26 6.47 -19.64 -22.17
N VAL A 27 6.67 -19.03 -21.00
CA VAL A 27 5.59 -18.82 -20.04
C VAL A 27 5.68 -17.37 -19.57
N PHE A 28 4.71 -16.56 -19.98
CA PHE A 28 4.42 -15.30 -19.33
C PHE A 28 4.36 -15.57 -17.82
N ALA A 29 5.30 -15.04 -17.05
CA ALA A 29 5.19 -15.06 -15.60
C ALA A 29 3.87 -14.35 -15.25
N GLU A 30 2.93 -15.06 -14.65
CA GLU A 30 1.69 -14.47 -14.16
C GLU A 30 2.08 -13.43 -13.11
N GLU A 31 1.88 -12.16 -13.43
CA GLU A 31 2.23 -11.06 -12.54
C GLU A 31 1.38 -11.17 -11.27
N LEU A 32 2.05 -11.19 -10.12
CA LEU A 32 1.35 -11.31 -8.84
C LEU A 32 0.46 -10.09 -8.64
N THR A 33 -0.70 -10.29 -8.00
CA THR A 33 -1.58 -9.19 -7.62
C THR A 33 -0.85 -8.22 -6.70
N LEU A 34 -0.68 -6.99 -7.16
CA LEU A 34 -0.10 -5.93 -6.34
C LEU A 34 -0.94 -5.72 -5.08
N THR A 35 -0.26 -5.52 -3.95
CA THR A 35 -0.95 -5.18 -2.71
C THR A 35 -1.43 -3.73 -2.79
N PRO A 36 -2.75 -3.47 -2.67
CA PRO A 36 -3.30 -2.13 -2.84
C PRO A 36 -2.85 -1.19 -1.71
N GLU A 37 -2.55 0.06 -2.05
CA GLU A 37 -2.32 1.12 -1.07
C GLU A 37 -3.65 1.54 -0.41
N GLN A 38 -3.61 1.79 0.90
CA GLN A 38 -4.73 2.34 1.65
C GLN A 38 -4.23 3.41 2.64
N THR A 39 -5.17 4.16 3.22
CA THR A 39 -4.83 5.17 4.22
C THR A 39 -4.05 4.58 5.41
N GLU A 40 -3.05 5.33 5.86
CA GLU A 40 -2.34 5.09 7.13
C GLU A 40 -3.31 5.11 8.33
N GLY A 41 -4.44 5.80 8.19
CA GLY A 41 -5.38 5.99 9.28
C GLY A 41 -4.85 6.96 10.33
N PRO A 42 -5.65 7.24 11.37
CA PRO A 42 -5.35 8.30 12.33
C PRO A 42 -4.45 7.87 13.49
N TYR A 43 -3.98 6.60 13.50
CA TYR A 43 -3.38 5.97 14.69
C TYR A 43 -1.98 5.39 14.46
N TYR A 44 -1.30 5.79 13.38
CA TYR A 44 0.14 5.55 13.29
C TYR A 44 0.84 6.23 14.49
N PRO A 45 1.85 5.60 15.14
CA PRO A 45 2.44 6.17 16.35
C PRO A 45 2.99 7.58 16.15
N THR A 46 2.59 8.52 17.02
CA THR A 46 3.13 9.89 17.04
C THR A 46 4.56 9.94 17.57
N SER A 47 4.93 8.97 18.39
CA SER A 47 6.29 8.69 18.82
C SER A 47 6.51 7.18 18.74
N LEU A 48 7.59 6.75 18.10
CA LEU A 48 7.94 5.33 18.08
C LEU A 48 8.26 4.85 19.50
N PRO A 49 7.72 3.71 19.95
CA PRO A 49 8.10 3.13 21.23
C PRO A 49 9.60 2.77 21.25
N LEU A 50 10.19 2.62 22.44
CA LEU A 50 11.59 2.20 22.56
C LEU A 50 11.78 0.77 22.08
N ASP A 51 10.81 -0.09 22.39
CA ASP A 51 10.74 -1.44 21.89
C ASP A 51 9.83 -1.50 20.65
N THR A 52 10.39 -2.04 19.58
CA THR A 52 9.77 -2.04 18.25
C THR A 52 10.03 -3.35 17.55
N ASP A 53 10.39 -4.39 18.28
CA ASP A 53 10.67 -5.69 17.67
C ASP A 53 9.40 -6.33 17.07
N ASN A 54 9.52 -7.59 16.69
CA ASN A 54 8.45 -8.33 16.05
C ASN A 54 7.61 -9.16 17.04
N ASP A 55 7.71 -8.92 18.34
CA ASP A 55 6.98 -9.61 19.39
C ASP A 55 6.17 -8.63 20.24
N LEU A 56 4.97 -8.29 19.75
CA LEU A 56 4.13 -7.27 20.37
C LEU A 56 3.49 -7.71 21.71
N LEU A 57 3.74 -8.95 22.16
CA LEU A 57 3.22 -9.47 23.42
C LEU A 57 4.09 -9.12 24.63
N VAL A 58 5.38 -8.82 24.42
CA VAL A 58 6.34 -8.61 25.49
C VAL A 58 7.02 -7.28 25.25
N ILE A 59 6.88 -6.34 26.19
CA ILE A 59 7.52 -5.04 26.11
C ILE A 59 8.82 -5.09 26.92
N ASN A 60 9.95 -4.88 26.26
CA ASN A 60 11.29 -5.00 26.84
C ASN A 60 11.50 -6.37 27.51
N ASN A 61 11.89 -6.37 28.79
CA ASN A 61 12.10 -7.58 29.60
C ASN A 61 10.95 -7.83 30.60
N ASN A 62 9.75 -7.29 30.34
CA ASN A 62 8.60 -7.51 31.23
C ASN A 62 8.13 -8.97 31.16
N ILE A 63 7.64 -9.50 32.27
CA ILE A 63 7.15 -10.89 32.37
C ILE A 63 5.63 -11.00 32.17
N THR A 64 4.92 -9.88 32.20
CA THR A 64 3.47 -9.84 31.97
C THR A 64 3.20 -9.64 30.48
N PRO A 65 2.64 -10.64 29.77
CA PRO A 65 2.33 -10.50 28.36
C PRO A 65 1.05 -9.68 28.15
N ALA A 66 0.89 -9.17 26.92
CA ALA A 66 -0.37 -8.61 26.46
C ALA A 66 -1.53 -9.61 26.56
N VAL A 67 -2.73 -9.08 26.81
CA VAL A 67 -3.97 -9.85 26.84
C VAL A 67 -4.55 -9.94 25.44
N GLY A 68 -4.93 -11.14 25.00
CA GLY A 68 -5.64 -11.36 23.74
C GLY A 68 -5.38 -12.73 23.14
N GLN A 69 -6.03 -13.01 22.01
CA GLN A 69 -5.81 -14.25 21.27
C GLN A 69 -4.49 -14.15 20.52
N VAL A 70 -3.47 -14.87 20.99
CA VAL A 70 -2.13 -14.90 20.37
C VAL A 70 -2.24 -15.28 18.89
N THR A 71 -1.58 -14.49 18.05
CA THR A 71 -1.67 -14.56 16.60
C THR A 71 -0.29 -14.37 15.98
N TYR A 72 0.09 -15.26 15.09
CA TYR A 72 1.30 -15.16 14.29
C TYR A 72 0.95 -14.65 12.90
N LEU A 73 1.55 -13.54 12.49
CA LEU A 73 1.45 -12.99 11.15
C LEU A 73 2.79 -13.17 10.46
N SER A 74 2.82 -13.85 9.32
CA SER A 74 4.05 -14.08 8.56
C SER A 74 3.81 -14.00 7.07
N GLY A 75 4.87 -13.86 6.29
CA GLY A 75 4.80 -13.88 4.84
C GLY A 75 6.08 -13.40 4.21
N ARG A 76 6.00 -13.01 2.93
CA ARG A 76 7.12 -12.49 2.14
C ARG A 76 6.80 -11.14 1.53
N ILE A 77 7.82 -10.31 1.42
CA ILE A 77 7.79 -9.12 0.55
C ILE A 77 8.31 -9.53 -0.81
N LEU A 78 7.50 -9.32 -1.85
CA LEU A 78 7.76 -9.77 -3.21
C LEU A 78 7.72 -8.59 -4.18
N SER A 79 8.45 -8.71 -5.30
CA SER A 79 8.22 -7.90 -6.49
C SER A 79 7.01 -8.42 -7.28
N PRO A 80 6.51 -7.69 -8.30
CA PRO A 80 5.40 -8.16 -9.14
C PRO A 80 5.73 -9.47 -9.87
N GLY A 81 7.01 -9.69 -10.19
CA GLY A 81 7.50 -10.93 -10.79
C GLY A 81 7.70 -12.09 -9.79
N GLY A 82 7.38 -11.90 -8.51
CA GLY A 82 7.49 -12.93 -7.47
C GLY A 82 8.86 -13.06 -6.81
N GLU A 83 9.81 -12.18 -7.15
CA GLU A 83 11.14 -12.18 -6.55
C GLU A 83 11.13 -11.63 -5.11
N PRO A 84 11.82 -12.25 -4.15
CA PRO A 84 11.86 -11.77 -2.78
C PRO A 84 12.59 -10.43 -2.65
N VAL A 85 12.02 -9.52 -1.86
CA VAL A 85 12.60 -8.20 -1.56
C VAL A 85 13.27 -8.23 -0.20
N ARG A 86 14.61 -8.18 -0.22
CA ARG A 86 15.45 -8.09 0.98
C ARG A 86 15.58 -6.67 1.51
N ASN A 87 15.97 -6.54 2.77
CA ASN A 87 16.20 -5.26 3.45
C ASN A 87 14.97 -4.34 3.41
N ALA A 88 13.77 -4.90 3.38
CA ALA A 88 12.53 -4.17 3.53
C ALA A 88 12.18 -4.08 5.01
N PHE A 89 11.92 -2.88 5.51
CA PHE A 89 11.30 -2.71 6.82
C PHE A 89 9.81 -2.92 6.68
N VAL A 90 9.29 -3.96 7.31
CA VAL A 90 7.87 -4.19 7.50
C VAL A 90 7.51 -3.66 8.87
N GLU A 91 6.62 -2.67 8.93
CA GLU A 91 6.08 -2.10 10.16
C GLU A 91 4.62 -2.51 10.28
N ILE A 92 4.17 -2.88 11.47
CA ILE A 92 2.75 -3.10 11.76
C ILE A 92 2.30 -2.24 12.93
N TRP A 93 1.04 -1.82 12.91
CA TRP A 93 0.37 -1.23 14.06
C TRP A 93 -1.10 -1.62 14.08
N HIS A 94 -1.65 -1.83 15.28
CA HIS A 94 -3.06 -2.13 15.46
C HIS A 94 -3.54 -1.88 16.88
N ALA A 95 -4.86 -1.91 17.06
CA ALA A 95 -5.50 -1.86 18.36
C ALA A 95 -5.18 -3.09 19.23
N ASP A 96 -5.26 -2.92 20.54
CA ASP A 96 -5.24 -4.03 21.50
C ASP A 96 -6.51 -4.91 21.40
N ASN A 97 -6.66 -5.91 22.29
CA ASN A 97 -7.80 -6.84 22.27
C ASN A 97 -9.18 -6.17 22.44
N SER A 98 -9.20 -4.96 23.01
CA SER A 98 -10.41 -4.19 23.32
C SER A 98 -10.74 -3.15 22.23
N GLY A 99 -9.87 -3.01 21.23
CA GLY A 99 -10.04 -2.03 20.16
C GLY A 99 -9.36 -0.69 20.44
N ALA A 100 -8.55 -0.59 21.50
CA ALA A 100 -7.84 0.65 21.83
C ALA A 100 -6.47 0.72 21.15
N TYR A 101 -6.21 1.82 20.43
CA TYR A 101 -4.86 2.15 19.94
C TYR A 101 -4.05 2.90 21.00
N ILE A 102 -2.73 2.74 20.95
CA ILE A 102 -1.75 3.58 21.66
C ILE A 102 -1.58 4.90 20.91
N HIS A 103 -2.66 5.66 20.82
CA HIS A 103 -2.70 6.97 20.18
C HIS A 103 -3.64 7.90 20.96
N PRO A 104 -3.27 9.16 21.24
CA PRO A 104 -4.11 10.06 22.05
C PRO A 104 -5.53 10.29 21.51
N ALA A 105 -5.70 10.20 20.19
CA ALA A 105 -7.01 10.33 19.54
C ALA A 105 -7.87 9.05 19.56
N SER A 106 -7.37 7.95 20.15
CA SER A 106 -8.13 6.71 20.32
C SER A 106 -9.09 6.84 21.49
N THR A 107 -10.38 6.59 21.27
CA THR A 107 -11.42 6.65 22.33
C THR A 107 -11.09 5.73 23.51
N GLY A 108 -10.45 4.57 23.26
CA GLY A 108 -10.06 3.60 24.28
C GLY A 108 -8.67 3.83 24.89
N TYR A 109 -7.97 4.92 24.52
CA TYR A 109 -6.56 5.12 24.91
C TYR A 109 -6.32 5.02 26.43
N ALA A 110 -7.24 5.55 27.24
CA ALA A 110 -7.10 5.55 28.70
C ALA A 110 -7.22 4.16 29.33
N SER A 111 -7.93 3.23 28.68
CA SER A 111 -8.18 1.87 29.16
C SER A 111 -7.42 0.80 28.36
N ARG A 112 -6.46 1.22 27.53
CA ARG A 112 -5.66 0.31 26.69
C ARG A 112 -4.86 -0.67 27.54
N ASP A 113 -4.54 -1.82 26.96
CA ASP A 113 -3.59 -2.76 27.55
C ASP A 113 -2.18 -2.16 27.60
N LEU A 114 -1.68 -1.91 28.81
CA LEU A 114 -0.35 -1.34 29.04
C LEU A 114 0.79 -2.33 28.76
N ASN A 115 0.48 -3.62 28.59
CA ASN A 115 1.46 -4.66 28.24
C ASN A 115 1.46 -4.98 26.74
N PHE A 116 0.55 -4.38 25.95
CA PHE A 116 0.53 -4.55 24.51
C PHE A 116 1.37 -3.48 23.82
N GLN A 117 2.29 -3.90 22.94
CA GLN A 117 3.23 -2.98 22.30
C GLN A 117 2.58 -2.09 21.24
N GLY A 118 1.52 -2.58 20.56
CA GLY A 118 0.74 -1.82 19.58
C GLY A 118 1.46 -1.49 18.25
N PHE A 119 2.78 -1.57 18.21
CA PHE A 119 3.62 -1.36 17.04
C PHE A 119 4.77 -2.37 17.00
N GLY A 120 5.19 -2.79 15.81
CA GLY A 120 6.40 -3.60 15.66
C GLY A 120 7.01 -3.44 14.29
N ARG A 121 8.29 -3.78 14.15
CA ARG A 121 9.00 -3.77 12.88
C ARG A 121 9.84 -5.02 12.68
N PHE A 122 9.99 -5.42 11.42
CA PHE A 122 10.80 -6.54 10.99
C PHE A 122 11.62 -6.14 9.77
N LEU A 123 12.91 -6.47 9.75
CA LEU A 123 13.78 -6.25 8.58
C LEU A 123 13.94 -7.56 7.81
N THR A 124 13.51 -7.59 6.56
CA THR A 124 13.56 -8.83 5.76
C THR A 124 14.98 -9.24 5.40
N GLY A 125 15.23 -10.55 5.46
CA GLY A 125 16.46 -11.18 4.97
C GLY A 125 16.44 -11.42 3.45
N SER A 126 17.34 -12.27 2.96
CA SER A 126 17.45 -12.60 1.53
C SER A 126 16.22 -13.32 0.96
N THR A 127 15.45 -14.02 1.79
CA THR A 127 14.22 -14.72 1.39
C THR A 127 12.99 -13.80 1.34
N GLY A 128 13.14 -12.52 1.71
CA GLY A 128 12.04 -11.56 1.79
C GLY A 128 11.05 -11.84 2.92
N GLU A 129 11.31 -12.81 3.78
CA GLU A 129 10.39 -13.27 4.82
C GLU A 129 10.31 -12.31 6.00
N TYR A 130 9.13 -12.22 6.60
CA TYR A 130 8.89 -11.54 7.86
C TYR A 130 7.96 -12.36 8.76
N VAL A 131 8.03 -12.11 10.07
CA VAL A 131 7.14 -12.73 11.06
C VAL A 131 6.92 -11.78 12.22
N PHE A 132 5.69 -11.72 12.70
CA PHE A 132 5.27 -11.04 13.92
C PHE A 132 4.53 -12.00 14.83
N ARG A 133 4.81 -11.93 16.12
CA ARG A 133 3.94 -12.49 17.17
C ARG A 133 3.16 -11.33 17.79
N THR A 134 1.85 -11.43 17.77
CA THR A 134 0.95 -10.38 18.27
C THR A 134 -0.34 -11.01 18.82
N ILE A 135 -1.40 -10.22 18.95
CA ILE A 135 -2.77 -10.67 19.23
C ILE A 135 -3.70 -10.37 18.05
N LYS A 136 -4.82 -11.08 17.98
CA LYS A 136 -5.95 -10.67 17.15
C LYS A 136 -6.53 -9.35 17.72
N PRO A 137 -6.57 -8.25 16.95
CA PRO A 137 -7.01 -6.95 17.44
C PRO A 137 -8.50 -6.98 17.79
N GLY A 138 -8.88 -6.17 18.77
CA GLY A 138 -10.26 -5.85 19.14
C GLY A 138 -11.00 -5.10 18.04
N LEU A 139 -12.33 -5.10 18.12
CA LEU A 139 -13.16 -4.24 17.29
C LEU A 139 -13.21 -2.84 17.86
N TYR A 140 -13.24 -1.84 16.99
CA TYR A 140 -13.51 -0.46 17.39
C TYR A 140 -14.47 0.18 16.40
N THR A 141 -15.10 1.27 16.84
CA THR A 141 -16.25 1.85 16.15
C THR A 141 -15.95 2.18 14.67
N GLY A 142 -16.81 1.67 13.79
CA GLY A 142 -16.82 2.02 12.37
C GLY A 142 -15.84 1.26 11.49
N ARG A 143 -15.07 0.30 12.02
CA ARG A 143 -14.10 -0.48 11.25
C ARG A 143 -14.20 -1.98 11.56
N THR A 144 -13.91 -2.82 10.57
CA THR A 144 -13.70 -4.27 10.79
C THR A 144 -12.36 -4.52 11.50
N ARG A 145 -12.06 -5.76 11.94
CA ARG A 145 -10.73 -6.09 12.48
C ARG A 145 -9.68 -5.98 11.39
N HIS A 146 -8.61 -5.27 11.67
CA HIS A 146 -7.50 -5.11 10.74
C HIS A 146 -6.18 -4.89 11.47
N ILE A 147 -5.09 -5.18 10.77
CA ILE A 147 -3.74 -4.81 11.14
C ILE A 147 -3.24 -3.87 10.06
N HIS A 148 -2.85 -2.65 10.44
CA HIS A 148 -2.17 -1.79 9.49
C HIS A 148 -0.75 -2.27 9.27
N PHE A 149 -0.23 -2.04 8.06
CA PHE A 149 1.18 -2.27 7.78
C PHE A 149 1.76 -1.19 6.88
N LYS A 150 3.07 -1.02 6.98
CA LYS A 150 3.87 -0.18 6.09
C LYS A 150 5.14 -0.90 5.69
N VAL A 151 5.47 -0.88 4.40
CA VAL A 151 6.71 -1.46 3.88
C VAL A 151 7.60 -0.35 3.35
N LYS A 152 8.81 -0.23 3.91
CA LYS A 152 9.81 0.74 3.49
C LYS A 152 11.00 0.02 2.87
N VAL A 153 11.36 0.42 1.66
CA VAL A 153 12.55 -0.09 0.95
C VAL A 153 13.37 1.10 0.51
N SER A 154 14.67 1.11 0.81
CA SER A 154 15.54 2.23 0.43
C SER A 154 15.46 2.50 -1.09
N GLY A 155 15.23 3.76 -1.46
CA GLY A 155 15.09 4.17 -2.86
C GLY A 155 13.74 3.84 -3.50
N ARG A 156 12.75 3.38 -2.74
CA ARG A 156 11.36 3.17 -3.20
C ARG A 156 10.38 3.95 -2.32
N PRO A 157 9.19 4.29 -2.84
CA PRO A 157 8.09 4.77 -2.01
C PRO A 157 7.70 3.74 -0.95
N ASP A 158 7.21 4.24 0.17
CA ASP A 158 6.59 3.41 1.19
C ASP A 158 5.25 2.89 0.66
N LEU A 159 4.98 1.59 0.85
CA LEU A 159 3.62 1.05 0.70
C LEU A 159 2.95 1.11 2.07
N THR A 160 1.81 1.77 2.18
CA THR A 160 0.96 1.74 3.38
C THR A 160 -0.37 1.09 3.05
N SER A 161 -0.82 0.13 3.86
CA SER A 161 -2.10 -0.53 3.65
C SER A 161 -2.57 -1.27 4.91
N GLN A 162 -3.60 -2.09 4.79
CA GLN A 162 -4.24 -2.79 5.91
C GLN A 162 -4.53 -4.24 5.53
N LEU A 163 -4.19 -5.15 6.44
CA LEU A 163 -4.64 -6.54 6.40
C LEU A 163 -5.98 -6.65 7.13
N TYR A 164 -6.88 -7.45 6.58
CA TYR A 164 -8.20 -7.75 7.13
C TYR A 164 -8.34 -9.23 7.43
N PHE A 165 -9.12 -9.59 8.43
CA PHE A 165 -9.34 -10.99 8.80
C PHE A 165 -10.47 -11.59 7.96
N LEU A 166 -10.22 -12.74 7.34
CA LEU A 166 -11.25 -13.49 6.63
C LEU A 166 -12.36 -13.92 7.61
N GLY A 167 -13.62 -13.80 7.17
CA GLY A 167 -14.79 -14.24 7.94
C GLY A 167 -15.34 -13.21 8.93
N GLU A 168 -14.72 -12.03 9.06
CA GLU A 168 -15.29 -10.94 9.87
C GLU A 168 -16.52 -10.35 9.17
N ALA A 169 -17.69 -10.39 9.83
CA ALA A 169 -18.95 -9.91 9.27
C ALA A 169 -18.90 -8.42 8.87
N GLN A 170 -18.13 -7.62 9.62
CA GLN A 170 -17.99 -6.18 9.35
C GLN A 170 -17.17 -5.86 8.09
N ASN A 171 -16.47 -6.84 7.48
CA ASN A 171 -15.80 -6.64 6.20
C ASN A 171 -16.79 -6.17 5.11
N ALA A 172 -18.05 -6.62 5.16
CA ALA A 172 -19.07 -6.26 4.18
C ALA A 172 -19.47 -4.77 4.23
N SER A 173 -19.24 -4.10 5.35
CA SER A 173 -19.62 -2.70 5.59
C SER A 173 -18.44 -1.77 5.85
N ASP A 174 -17.20 -2.28 5.90
CA ASP A 174 -16.00 -1.46 6.12
C ASP A 174 -15.70 -0.61 4.88
N SER A 175 -15.78 0.72 5.03
CA SER A 175 -15.63 1.65 3.91
C SER A 175 -14.21 1.71 3.35
N VAL A 176 -13.19 1.38 4.16
CA VAL A 176 -11.78 1.40 3.72
C VAL A 176 -11.46 0.16 2.90
N LEU A 177 -11.93 -1.02 3.33
CA LEU A 177 -11.86 -2.25 2.55
C LEU A 177 -12.73 -2.17 1.29
N GLY A 178 -13.96 -1.67 1.41
CA GLY A 178 -14.88 -1.46 0.29
C GLY A 178 -14.40 -0.39 -0.71
N GLY A 179 -13.47 0.48 -0.31
CA GLY A 179 -12.80 1.45 -1.17
C GLY A 179 -11.89 0.81 -2.22
N ILE A 180 -11.39 -0.40 -1.97
CA ILE A 180 -10.61 -1.17 -2.96
C ILE A 180 -11.59 -1.72 -4.01
N ARG A 181 -11.66 -1.05 -5.16
CA ARG A 181 -12.65 -1.36 -6.22
C ARG A 181 -12.34 -2.66 -6.94
N ASP A 182 -11.08 -2.87 -7.28
CA ASP A 182 -10.62 -4.11 -7.89
C ASP A 182 -10.82 -5.29 -6.92
N ALA A 183 -11.50 -6.33 -7.38
CA ALA A 183 -11.88 -7.45 -6.53
C ALA A 183 -10.68 -8.32 -6.15
N GLN A 184 -9.70 -8.47 -7.06
CA GLN A 184 -8.52 -9.30 -6.82
C GLN A 184 -7.60 -8.63 -5.80
N ALA A 185 -7.34 -7.33 -5.94
CA ALA A 185 -6.61 -6.52 -4.98
C ALA A 185 -7.34 -6.43 -3.63
N ARG A 186 -8.67 -6.32 -3.62
CA ARG A 186 -9.44 -6.32 -2.37
C ARG A 186 -9.31 -7.66 -1.65
N ASN A 187 -9.36 -8.77 -2.38
CA ASN A 187 -9.21 -10.11 -1.81
C ASN A 187 -7.78 -10.39 -1.35
N SER A 188 -6.77 -9.77 -1.96
CA SER A 188 -5.36 -10.00 -1.59
C SER A 188 -5.03 -9.50 -0.17
N VAL A 189 -5.80 -8.56 0.37
CA VAL A 189 -5.64 -8.06 1.75
C VAL A 189 -6.57 -8.72 2.77
N VAL A 190 -7.41 -9.68 2.38
CA VAL A 190 -8.29 -10.43 3.29
C VAL A 190 -7.68 -11.79 3.58
N VAL A 191 -7.15 -11.96 4.78
CA VAL A 191 -6.25 -13.07 5.13
C VAL A 191 -6.93 -14.08 6.06
N PRO A 192 -6.89 -15.39 5.75
CA PRO A 192 -7.33 -16.41 6.67
C PRO A 192 -6.35 -16.55 7.84
N PHE A 193 -6.90 -16.49 9.06
CA PHE A 193 -6.19 -16.85 10.27
C PHE A 193 -6.75 -18.15 10.81
N VAL A 194 -5.91 -19.18 10.84
CA VAL A 194 -6.29 -20.55 11.22
C VAL A 194 -5.69 -20.90 12.57
N ALA A 195 -6.39 -21.74 13.35
CA ALA A 195 -5.86 -22.24 14.60
C ALA A 195 -4.60 -23.08 14.35
N ILE A 196 -3.57 -22.87 15.16
CA ILE A 196 -2.35 -23.68 15.14
C ILE A 196 -2.65 -25.00 15.84
N GLU A 197 -2.56 -26.10 15.09
CA GLU A 197 -2.75 -27.44 15.63
C GLU A 197 -1.79 -27.71 16.80
N GLY A 198 -2.32 -28.27 17.89
CA GLY A 198 -1.54 -28.56 19.09
C GLY A 198 -1.18 -27.35 19.96
N SER A 199 -1.60 -26.14 19.60
CA SER A 199 -1.40 -24.96 20.45
C SER A 199 -2.24 -25.04 21.73
N THR A 200 -1.58 -25.12 22.89
CA THR A 200 -2.24 -25.12 24.21
C THR A 200 -2.90 -23.78 24.58
N ILE A 201 -2.51 -22.70 23.91
CA ILE A 201 -3.03 -21.34 24.13
C ILE A 201 -4.04 -20.91 23.04
N GLY A 202 -4.46 -21.82 22.15
CA GLY A 202 -5.39 -21.51 21.06
C GLY A 202 -4.89 -20.44 20.07
N ALA A 203 -3.58 -20.40 19.81
CA ALA A 203 -2.97 -19.42 18.92
C ALA A 203 -3.43 -19.57 17.46
N LEU A 204 -3.48 -18.45 16.75
CA LEU A 204 -3.78 -18.38 15.32
C LEU A 204 -2.52 -18.14 14.49
N ALA A 205 -2.53 -18.55 13.23
CA ALA A 205 -1.53 -18.20 12.23
C ALA A 205 -2.20 -17.68 10.95
N GLY A 206 -1.70 -16.56 10.43
CA GLY A 206 -2.06 -16.01 9.13
C GLY A 206 -0.82 -15.84 8.26
N ARG A 207 -0.95 -16.18 6.99
CA ARG A 207 0.09 -15.97 5.98
C ARG A 207 -0.33 -14.89 5.00
N PHE A 208 0.48 -13.86 4.86
CA PHE A 208 0.20 -12.69 4.03
C PHE A 208 1.44 -12.29 3.25
N ASP A 209 1.48 -12.60 1.96
CA ASP A 209 2.57 -12.15 1.09
C ASP A 209 2.20 -10.76 0.55
N ILE A 210 3.13 -9.80 0.65
CA ILE A 210 2.95 -8.42 0.22
C ILE A 210 3.73 -8.22 -1.08
N VAL A 211 3.03 -7.81 -2.13
CA VAL A 211 3.60 -7.60 -3.46
C VAL A 211 3.74 -6.09 -3.69
N LEU A 212 4.98 -5.63 -3.74
CA LEU A 212 5.31 -4.22 -3.97
C LEU A 212 5.24 -3.89 -5.45
N SER A 213 4.80 -2.67 -5.76
CA SER A 213 4.98 -2.13 -7.12
C SER A 213 6.46 -1.96 -7.47
N THR A 214 6.79 -2.10 -8.77
CA THR A 214 8.10 -1.75 -9.35
C THR A 214 8.29 -0.27 -9.52
N THR A 215 7.22 0.54 -9.50
CA THR A 215 7.35 1.98 -9.58
C THR A 215 8.04 2.49 -8.33
N SER A 216 9.29 2.92 -8.48
CA SER A 216 9.65 4.16 -7.80
C SER A 216 8.54 5.16 -8.15
N SER A 217 7.91 5.80 -7.19
CA SER A 217 7.08 6.98 -7.47
C SER A 217 8.06 8.04 -7.95
N SER A 218 8.42 7.92 -9.22
CA SER A 218 8.97 8.99 -10.00
C SER A 218 7.84 9.98 -10.15
N VAL A 219 8.08 11.21 -9.70
CA VAL A 219 7.18 12.33 -9.94
C VAL A 219 6.73 12.25 -11.41
N PRO A 220 5.42 12.10 -11.70
CA PRO A 220 4.92 12.04 -13.06
C PRO A 220 5.49 13.21 -13.86
N ALA A 221 6.16 12.88 -14.96
CA ALA A 221 6.75 13.88 -15.84
C ALA A 221 5.69 14.32 -16.85
N VAL A 222 5.49 15.63 -16.97
CA VAL A 222 4.37 16.19 -17.72
C VAL A 222 4.90 17.12 -18.79
N THR A 223 4.39 16.96 -20.01
CA THR A 223 4.71 17.83 -21.14
C THR A 223 3.41 18.31 -21.75
N LEU A 224 3.20 19.63 -21.76
CA LEU A 224 2.11 20.26 -22.50
C LEU A 224 2.67 20.89 -23.77
N THR A 225 2.13 20.48 -24.91
CA THR A 225 2.58 20.89 -26.24
C THR A 225 1.47 21.60 -26.98
N ASN A 226 1.75 22.80 -27.49
CA ASN A 226 0.97 23.50 -28.50
C ASN A 226 1.16 22.78 -29.83
N THR A 227 0.14 22.06 -30.28
CA THR A 227 0.17 21.30 -31.53
C THR A 227 -0.16 22.17 -32.74
N SER A 228 -0.75 23.35 -32.54
CA SER A 228 -0.94 24.34 -33.60
C SER A 228 0.36 25.09 -33.91
N ASP A 229 1.17 25.40 -32.89
CA ASP A 229 2.47 26.06 -33.03
C ASP A 229 3.42 25.66 -31.89
N PRO A 230 4.22 24.59 -32.08
CA PRO A 230 5.15 24.11 -31.07
C PRO A 230 6.22 25.13 -30.66
N GLY A 231 6.50 26.15 -31.50
CA GLY A 231 7.48 27.20 -31.20
C GLY A 231 7.02 28.17 -30.12
N ARG A 232 5.72 28.18 -29.79
CA ARG A 232 5.14 29.05 -28.75
C ARG A 232 5.13 28.44 -27.36
N ASN A 233 5.47 27.17 -27.19
CA ASN A 233 5.45 26.53 -25.87
C ASN A 233 6.25 27.31 -24.81
N PRO A 234 5.72 27.52 -23.58
CA PRO A 234 4.44 27.03 -23.02
C PRO A 234 3.26 28.03 -23.18
N ALA A 235 3.32 28.95 -24.14
CA ALA A 235 2.27 29.92 -24.43
C ALA A 235 1.30 29.41 -25.51
N PHE A 236 0.04 29.82 -25.35
CA PHE A 236 -1.07 29.46 -26.21
C PHE A 236 -1.90 30.70 -26.54
N ARG A 237 -2.63 30.63 -27.63
CA ARG A 237 -3.71 31.56 -27.99
C ARG A 237 -5.03 30.84 -27.96
N ALA A 238 -6.12 31.59 -27.82
CA ALA A 238 -7.44 31.08 -28.15
C ALA A 238 -7.43 30.47 -29.57
N ALA A 239 -8.09 29.32 -29.73
CA ALA A 239 -8.09 28.43 -30.90
C ALA A 239 -6.84 27.57 -31.12
N ASP A 240 -5.78 27.70 -30.32
CA ASP A 240 -4.67 26.74 -30.39
C ASP A 240 -5.10 25.36 -29.88
N SER A 241 -4.62 24.32 -30.56
CA SER A 241 -4.75 22.93 -30.14
C SER A 241 -3.56 22.53 -29.28
N TRP A 242 -3.78 21.60 -28.35
CA TRP A 242 -2.78 21.15 -27.41
C TRP A 242 -2.79 19.63 -27.23
N ARG A 243 -1.63 19.10 -26.82
CA ARG A 243 -1.43 17.72 -26.37
C ARG A 243 -0.73 17.73 -25.02
N LEU A 244 -1.31 17.05 -24.05
CA LEU A 244 -0.78 16.84 -22.72
C LEU A 244 -0.31 15.39 -22.62
N ASP A 245 1.00 15.20 -22.47
CA ASP A 245 1.63 13.90 -22.29
C ASP A 245 2.11 13.74 -20.85
N VAL A 246 1.85 12.58 -20.27
CA VAL A 246 2.33 12.15 -18.96
C VAL A 246 3.19 10.92 -19.13
N ARG A 247 4.32 10.89 -18.41
CA ARG A 247 5.22 9.73 -18.34
C ARG A 247 5.55 9.42 -16.89
N ASN A 248 6.03 8.21 -16.66
CA ASN A 248 6.46 7.73 -15.36
C ASN A 248 5.34 7.71 -14.30
N ALA A 249 4.09 7.62 -14.74
CA ALA A 249 2.95 7.42 -13.86
C ALA A 249 2.78 5.93 -13.51
N SER A 250 2.11 5.63 -12.41
CA SER A 250 1.65 4.26 -12.12
C SER A 250 0.81 3.72 -13.27
N ALA A 251 1.10 2.50 -13.71
CA ALA A 251 0.43 1.83 -14.83
C ALA A 251 -1.03 1.47 -14.50
N GLY A 252 -1.91 1.47 -15.50
CA GLY A 252 -3.33 1.13 -15.35
C GLY A 252 -4.13 2.09 -14.46
N ALA A 253 -3.57 3.25 -14.11
CA ALA A 253 -4.14 4.20 -13.18
C ALA A 253 -4.97 5.28 -13.90
N PRO A 254 -6.14 5.67 -13.37
CA PRO A 254 -6.89 6.81 -13.86
C PRO A 254 -6.14 8.13 -13.61
N VAL A 255 -6.29 9.11 -14.51
CA VAL A 255 -5.61 10.40 -14.43
C VAL A 255 -6.59 11.52 -14.11
N TYR A 256 -6.27 12.29 -13.06
CA TYR A 256 -7.01 13.46 -12.60
C TYR A 256 -6.16 14.72 -12.79
N LEU A 257 -6.80 15.88 -12.88
CA LEU A 257 -6.13 17.18 -13.04
C LEU A 257 -6.56 18.13 -11.92
N ARG A 258 -5.59 18.81 -11.31
CA ARG A 258 -5.85 20.01 -10.49
C ARG A 258 -5.55 21.25 -11.30
N LEU A 259 -6.45 22.20 -11.29
CA LEU A 259 -6.38 23.39 -12.13
C LEU A 259 -6.45 24.65 -11.28
N TRP A 260 -5.61 25.63 -11.65
CA TRP A 260 -5.73 27.00 -11.19
C TRP A 260 -5.89 27.91 -12.39
N LYS A 261 -6.76 28.92 -12.29
CA LYS A 261 -6.87 30.02 -13.25
C LYS A 261 -6.76 31.34 -12.52
N ASP A 262 -5.85 32.19 -12.95
CA ASP A 262 -5.63 33.53 -12.39
C ASP A 262 -5.55 33.51 -10.84
N ASN A 263 -4.79 32.52 -10.33
CA ASN A 263 -4.57 32.21 -8.91
C ASN A 263 -5.80 31.67 -8.13
N VAL A 264 -6.90 31.36 -8.79
CA VAL A 264 -8.06 30.67 -8.20
C VAL A 264 -7.91 29.17 -8.42
N ASP A 265 -7.95 28.39 -7.33
CA ASP A 265 -7.92 26.92 -7.35
C ASP A 265 -9.31 26.35 -7.63
N PHE A 266 -9.44 25.53 -8.68
CA PHE A 266 -10.67 24.85 -9.06
C PHE A 266 -10.79 23.44 -8.46
N GLY A 267 -9.78 23.01 -7.71
CA GLY A 267 -9.71 21.67 -7.13
C GLY A 267 -9.31 20.61 -8.15
N VAL A 268 -9.43 19.35 -7.73
CA VAL A 268 -9.08 18.18 -8.53
C VAL A 268 -10.34 17.65 -9.23
N SER A 269 -10.28 17.47 -10.55
CA SER A 269 -11.36 16.93 -11.38
C SER A 269 -10.89 15.75 -12.22
N GLY A 270 -11.83 14.96 -12.74
CA GLY A 270 -11.56 13.76 -13.54
C GLY A 270 -12.34 12.53 -13.07
N PRO A 271 -11.94 11.32 -13.51
CA PRO A 271 -10.78 11.05 -14.35
C PRO A 271 -10.96 11.53 -15.80
N TYR A 272 -9.85 11.80 -16.48
CA TYR A 272 -9.81 12.22 -17.88
C TYR A 272 -9.22 11.11 -18.76
N GLY A 273 -9.75 10.96 -19.97
CA GLY A 273 -9.24 9.99 -20.95
C GLY A 273 -9.30 8.55 -20.47
N SER A 274 -8.43 7.71 -21.04
CA SER A 274 -8.20 6.34 -20.57
C SER A 274 -7.34 6.33 -19.30
N VAL A 275 -7.15 5.15 -18.71
CA VAL A 275 -6.08 4.94 -17.73
C VAL A 275 -4.71 5.02 -18.40
N THR A 276 -3.64 5.18 -17.60
CA THR A 276 -2.26 5.05 -18.05
C THR A 276 -2.00 3.65 -18.63
N ASP A 277 -1.12 3.56 -19.62
CA ASP A 277 -0.72 2.27 -20.19
C ASP A 277 0.21 1.48 -19.26
N ASN A 278 0.60 0.29 -19.68
CA ASN A 278 1.50 -0.58 -18.92
C ASN A 278 2.90 0.03 -18.72
N GLY A 279 3.28 1.03 -19.51
CA GLY A 279 4.53 1.78 -19.37
C GLY A 279 4.40 3.07 -18.56
N GLY A 280 3.23 3.36 -17.98
CA GLY A 280 2.99 4.59 -17.24
C GLY A 280 2.88 5.84 -18.13
N LEU A 281 2.54 5.65 -19.41
CA LEU A 281 2.27 6.72 -20.36
C LEU A 281 0.78 7.04 -20.41
N TRP A 282 0.46 8.32 -20.61
CA TRP A 282 -0.90 8.77 -20.84
C TRP A 282 -0.90 10.06 -21.65
N THR A 283 -1.90 10.23 -22.52
CA THR A 283 -2.02 11.40 -23.40
C THR A 283 -3.45 11.90 -23.45
N LEU A 284 -3.62 13.22 -23.43
CA LEU A 284 -4.89 13.91 -23.70
C LEU A 284 -4.68 15.04 -24.70
N THR A 285 -5.64 15.26 -25.57
CA THR A 285 -5.63 16.35 -26.55
C THR A 285 -6.86 17.23 -26.41
N GLY A 286 -6.73 18.50 -26.77
CA GLY A 286 -7.85 19.44 -26.80
C GLY A 286 -7.48 20.73 -27.50
N SER A 287 -8.31 21.75 -27.31
CA SER A 287 -8.09 23.11 -27.85
C SER A 287 -8.53 24.16 -26.84
N PHE A 288 -7.89 25.32 -26.86
CA PHE A 288 -8.32 26.47 -26.06
C PHE A 288 -9.40 27.28 -26.76
N GLY A 289 -10.42 27.70 -26.02
CA GLY A 289 -11.46 28.63 -26.46
C GLY A 289 -11.22 30.06 -25.96
N ALA A 290 -12.08 30.99 -26.37
CA ALA A 290 -12.02 32.40 -25.93
C ALA A 290 -12.20 32.55 -24.40
N GLY A 291 -12.98 31.66 -23.77
CA GLY A 291 -13.16 31.63 -22.31
C GLY A 291 -11.94 31.16 -21.53
N ASP A 292 -10.95 30.57 -22.20
CA ASP A 292 -9.75 30.02 -21.57
C ASP A 292 -8.61 31.04 -21.47
N VAL A 293 -8.78 32.25 -22.02
CA VAL A 293 -7.81 33.34 -21.86
C VAL A 293 -7.55 33.60 -20.38
N GLY A 294 -6.27 33.65 -20.01
CA GLY A 294 -5.82 33.80 -18.62
C GLY A 294 -4.49 33.11 -18.35
N SER A 295 -4.05 33.23 -17.09
CA SER A 295 -2.89 32.48 -16.58
C SER A 295 -3.39 31.20 -15.93
N TRP A 296 -2.81 30.06 -16.27
CA TRP A 296 -3.21 28.77 -15.71
C TRP A 296 -2.05 28.07 -15.05
N GLN A 297 -2.38 27.25 -14.06
CA GLN A 297 -1.51 26.19 -13.58
C GLN A 297 -2.25 24.86 -13.64
N LEU A 298 -1.51 23.80 -13.94
CA LEU A 298 -2.00 22.42 -14.03
C LEU A 298 -1.11 21.52 -13.19
N GLN A 299 -1.71 20.61 -12.43
CA GLN A 299 -1.01 19.50 -11.78
C GLN A 299 -1.71 18.18 -12.11
N ILE A 300 -0.93 17.16 -12.45
CA ILE A 300 -1.43 15.80 -12.67
C ILE A 300 -1.53 15.06 -11.34
N VAL A 301 -2.62 14.31 -11.14
CA VAL A 301 -2.86 13.46 -9.98
C VAL A 301 -3.21 12.05 -10.47
N ILE A 302 -2.44 11.05 -10.06
CA ILE A 302 -2.55 9.67 -10.58
C ILE A 302 -3.30 8.78 -9.59
N GLY A 303 -4.24 7.97 -10.08
CA GLY A 303 -4.92 6.91 -9.31
C GLY A 303 -6.21 7.35 -8.62
N SER A 304 -6.20 8.45 -7.87
CA SER A 304 -7.42 9.01 -7.25
C SER A 304 -7.27 10.50 -6.97
N ALA A 305 -8.38 11.22 -6.79
CA ALA A 305 -8.36 12.66 -6.53
C ALA A 305 -7.59 13.07 -5.24
N GLY A 306 -7.42 12.14 -4.29
CA GLY A 306 -6.65 12.34 -3.06
C GLY A 306 -5.24 11.75 -3.09
N SER A 307 -4.77 11.31 -4.26
CA SER A 307 -3.47 10.66 -4.42
C SER A 307 -2.31 11.61 -4.13
N ARG A 308 -1.22 11.05 -3.61
CA ARG A 308 0.07 11.74 -3.43
C ARG A 308 1.00 11.59 -4.63
N GLU A 309 0.70 10.68 -5.56
CA GLU A 309 1.40 10.59 -6.83
C GLU A 309 0.97 11.74 -7.74
N THR A 310 1.70 12.84 -7.64
CA THR A 310 1.37 14.08 -8.34
C THR A 310 2.58 14.63 -9.07
N SER A 311 2.36 15.27 -10.22
CA SER A 311 3.42 16.03 -10.89
C SER A 311 3.74 17.30 -10.11
N GLY A 312 4.84 17.97 -10.46
CA GLY A 312 4.95 19.40 -10.19
C GLY A 312 3.89 20.20 -10.95
N PRO A 313 3.45 21.37 -10.46
CA PRO A 313 2.56 22.24 -11.22
C PRO A 313 3.27 22.81 -12.45
N ILE A 314 2.59 22.85 -13.58
CA ILE A 314 3.06 23.50 -14.82
C ILE A 314 2.23 24.76 -15.04
N ALA A 315 2.91 25.89 -15.21
CA ALA A 315 2.29 27.14 -15.59
C ALA A 315 2.19 27.25 -17.11
N LEU A 316 1.05 27.75 -17.60
CA LEU A 316 0.88 28.15 -18.99
C LEU A 316 0.10 29.47 -19.06
N ARG A 317 0.15 30.12 -20.22
CA ARG A 317 -0.62 31.34 -20.49
C ARG A 317 -1.38 31.19 -21.79
N VAL A 318 -2.67 31.53 -21.74
CA VAL A 318 -3.53 31.61 -22.93
C VAL A 318 -3.83 33.08 -23.19
N SER A 319 -3.42 33.61 -24.33
CA SER A 319 -3.77 34.97 -24.77
C SER A 319 -4.93 34.96 -25.77
N SER A 320 -5.48 36.14 -26.06
CA SER A 320 -6.34 36.30 -27.25
C SER A 320 -5.59 35.91 -28.52
N ALA A 321 -6.35 35.54 -29.56
CA ALA A 321 -5.85 35.20 -30.89
C ALA A 321 -5.01 36.33 -31.52
#